data_AF-A0A0V0IRG2-F1
#
_entry.id   AF-A0A0V0IRG2-F1
#
_cell.length_a   1.000
_cell.length_b   1.000
_cell.length_c   1.000
_cell.angle_alpha   90.00
_cell.angle_beta   90.00
_cell.angle_gamma   90.00
#
_symmetry.space_group_name_H-M   'P 1'
#
loop_
_entity.id
_entity.type
_entity.pdbx_description
1 polymer ?
#
loop_
_entity_poly.entity_id
_entity_poly.type
_entity_poly.pdbx_seq_one_letter_code
_entity_poly.pdbx_strand_id
1 'polypeptide(L)'
;MWDIVFADVPNVFRTKFQTAPLDLETDSFYEVRRGLVEGLLDKIKHGMAEELLIMSWESHVGTVCRGVKWDKHSLSELRAAVTCIGGPCLASICRNLAQDYRSWSSGMPDLLLWRFHDNYRGEAKLVEVKGPRDRLSEQQRAWLLFLMDCGFNVEVCKVSHSPI
;
A
#
# COMPACT_ATOMS: atom_id res chain seq x y z
N MET A 1 -4.96 -8.45 0.22
CA MET A 1 -3.84 -9.15 -0.46
C MET A 1 -3.42 -10.44 0.25
N TRP A 2 -3.79 -10.68 1.52
CA TRP A 2 -3.33 -11.84 2.28
C TRP A 2 -3.53 -13.18 1.57
N ASP A 3 -4.75 -13.47 1.12
CA ASP A 3 -5.10 -14.72 0.41
C ASP A 3 -4.30 -14.93 -0.88
N ILE A 4 -3.82 -13.85 -1.50
CA ILE A 4 -2.98 -13.90 -2.70
C ILE A 4 -1.53 -14.24 -2.30
N VAL A 5 -1.01 -13.54 -1.28
CA VAL A 5 0.36 -13.77 -0.77
C VAL A 5 0.53 -15.21 -0.29
N PHE A 6 -0.49 -15.77 0.35
CA PHE A 6 -0.49 -17.14 0.87
C PHE A 6 -1.28 -18.14 0.01
N ALA A 7 -1.55 -17.80 -1.25
CA ALA A 7 -2.20 -18.70 -2.19
C ALA A 7 -1.37 -19.99 -2.38
N ASP A 8 -2.06 -21.10 -2.63
CA ASP A 8 -1.44 -22.40 -2.88
C ASP A 8 -0.78 -22.44 -4.27
N VAL A 9 0.47 -21.98 -4.31
CA VAL A 9 1.34 -22.02 -5.49
C VAL A 9 2.49 -23.00 -5.23
N PRO A 10 2.75 -23.96 -6.12
CA PRO A 10 3.81 -24.93 -5.91
C PRO A 10 5.18 -24.28 -5.69
N ASN A 11 5.96 -24.83 -4.77
CA ASN A 11 7.36 -24.50 -4.50
C ASN A 11 7.66 -23.09 -3.92
N VAL A 12 6.66 -22.23 -3.71
CA VAL A 12 6.91 -20.88 -3.15
C VAL A 12 6.93 -20.85 -1.63
N PHE A 13 6.37 -21.87 -0.97
CA PHE A 13 6.51 -22.12 0.47
C PHE A 13 7.14 -23.51 0.67
N ARG A 14 8.37 -23.54 1.20
CA ARG A 14 9.16 -24.74 1.45
C ARG A 14 9.28 -25.07 2.93
N THR A 15 9.03 -24.11 3.81
CA THR A 15 9.09 -24.30 5.26
C THR A 15 7.91 -23.60 5.95
N LYS A 16 7.60 -24.03 7.18
CA LYS A 16 6.54 -23.45 8.01
C LYS A 16 6.88 -22.07 8.59
N PHE A 17 8.11 -21.58 8.39
CA PHE A 17 8.62 -20.34 9.00
C PHE A 17 8.74 -19.18 8.02
N GLN A 18 8.33 -19.38 6.76
CA GLN A 18 8.31 -18.32 5.77
C GLN A 18 7.23 -17.28 6.07
N THR A 19 7.60 -16.01 5.98
CA THR A 19 6.71 -14.85 6.20
C THR A 19 6.22 -14.24 4.89
N ALA A 20 6.64 -14.80 3.76
CA ALA A 20 6.26 -14.45 2.39
C ALA A 20 6.61 -15.61 1.44
N PRO A 21 5.96 -15.69 0.26
CA PRO A 21 6.32 -16.67 -0.74
C PRO A 21 7.66 -16.31 -1.38
N LEU A 22 8.44 -17.32 -1.79
CA LEU A 22 9.78 -17.13 -2.36
C LEU A 22 9.77 -16.31 -3.66
N ASP A 23 8.64 -16.25 -4.35
CA ASP A 23 8.49 -15.54 -5.62
C ASP A 23 8.04 -14.09 -5.46
N LEU A 24 7.76 -13.57 -4.24
CA LEU A 24 7.21 -12.23 -4.02
C LEU A 24 7.99 -11.09 -4.72
N GLU A 25 9.30 -11.20 -4.81
CA GLU A 25 10.20 -10.22 -5.45
C GLU A 25 10.63 -10.61 -6.86
N THR A 26 9.80 -11.38 -7.55
CA THR A 26 10.08 -11.85 -8.90
C THR A 26 8.90 -11.57 -9.82
N ASP A 27 9.17 -11.48 -11.11
CA ASP A 27 8.15 -11.24 -12.14
C ASP A 27 7.06 -12.31 -12.15
N SER A 28 7.31 -13.51 -11.59
CA SER A 28 6.31 -14.58 -11.57
C SER A 28 5.21 -14.35 -10.55
N PHE A 29 5.41 -13.56 -9.48
CA PHE A 29 4.43 -13.44 -8.39
C PHE A 29 3.05 -13.01 -8.91
N TYR A 30 3.05 -11.92 -9.69
CA TYR A 30 1.83 -11.40 -10.31
C TYR A 30 1.32 -12.34 -11.38
N GLU A 31 2.19 -12.84 -12.27
CA GLU A 31 1.79 -13.66 -13.41
C GLU A 31 1.04 -14.93 -13.00
N VAL A 32 1.58 -15.68 -12.04
CA VAL A 32 0.97 -16.94 -11.58
C VAL A 32 -0.30 -16.71 -10.75
N ARG A 33 -0.50 -15.50 -10.22
CA ARG A 33 -1.67 -15.11 -9.40
C ARG A 33 -2.58 -14.10 -10.07
N ARG A 34 -2.40 -13.81 -11.37
CA ARG A 34 -3.04 -12.69 -12.07
C ARG A 34 -4.55 -12.67 -11.87
N GLY A 35 -5.20 -13.83 -12.01
CA GLY A 35 -6.66 -13.94 -11.81
C GLY A 35 -7.10 -13.60 -10.38
N LEU A 36 -6.36 -14.05 -9.36
CA LEU A 36 -6.64 -13.74 -7.96
C LEU A 36 -6.40 -12.27 -7.64
N VAL A 37 -5.29 -11.72 -8.17
CA VAL A 37 -4.94 -10.31 -8.03
C VAL A 37 -6.04 -9.45 -8.65
N GLU A 38 -6.30 -9.60 -9.95
CA GLU A 38 -7.28 -8.75 -10.63
C GLU A 38 -8.69 -8.89 -10.06
N GLY A 39 -9.11 -10.09 -9.63
CA GLY A 39 -10.38 -10.29 -8.95
C GLY A 39 -10.48 -9.55 -7.61
N LEU A 40 -9.42 -9.53 -6.81
CA LEU A 40 -9.39 -8.76 -5.56
C LEU A 40 -9.36 -7.26 -5.84
N LEU A 41 -8.55 -6.82 -6.82
CA LEU A 41 -8.44 -5.42 -7.18
C LEU A 41 -9.78 -4.85 -7.68
N ASP A 42 -10.55 -5.66 -8.42
CA ASP A 42 -11.90 -5.28 -8.85
C ASP A 42 -12.84 -5.05 -7.66
N LYS A 43 -12.83 -5.95 -6.67
CA LYS A 43 -13.60 -5.76 -5.42
C LYS A 43 -13.18 -4.48 -4.68
N ILE A 44 -11.88 -4.20 -4.59
CA ILE A 44 -11.36 -3.00 -3.94
C ILE A 44 -11.85 -1.74 -4.67
N LYS A 45 -11.79 -1.71 -6.01
CA LYS A 45 -12.31 -0.59 -6.83
C LYS A 45 -13.78 -0.32 -6.56
N HIS A 46 -14.57 -1.37 -6.33
CA HIS A 46 -16.02 -1.31 -6.10
C HIS A 46 -16.42 -1.24 -4.62
N GLY A 47 -15.53 -0.75 -3.75
CA GLY A 47 -15.89 -0.35 -2.38
C GLY A 47 -15.69 -1.42 -1.30
N MET A 48 -15.17 -2.60 -1.64
CA MET A 48 -14.93 -3.68 -0.66
C MET A 48 -13.65 -3.48 0.17
N ALA A 49 -12.92 -2.38 -0.01
CA ALA A 49 -11.60 -2.16 0.59
C ALA A 49 -11.62 -2.25 2.13
N GLU A 50 -12.58 -1.58 2.78
CA GLU A 50 -12.70 -1.56 4.24
C GLU A 50 -13.09 -2.93 4.79
N GLU A 51 -14.05 -3.62 4.16
CA GLU A 51 -14.49 -4.95 4.58
C GLU A 51 -13.36 -5.98 4.45
N LEU A 52 -12.66 -5.99 3.32
CA LEU A 52 -11.51 -6.87 3.10
C LEU A 52 -10.38 -6.61 4.11
N LEU A 53 -10.16 -5.36 4.49
CA LEU A 53 -9.19 -5.00 5.53
C LEU A 53 -9.61 -5.56 6.89
N ILE A 54 -10.88 -5.39 7.29
CA ILE A 54 -11.41 -5.89 8.57
C ILE A 54 -11.29 -7.41 8.63
N MET A 55 -11.77 -8.12 7.61
CA MET A 55 -11.70 -9.58 7.54
C MET A 55 -10.25 -10.08 7.64
N SER A 56 -9.33 -9.44 6.93
CA SER A 56 -7.91 -9.80 6.96
C SER A 56 -7.27 -9.50 8.31
N TRP A 57 -7.68 -8.42 8.99
CA TRP A 57 -7.19 -8.08 10.32
C TRP A 57 -7.64 -9.13 11.34
N GLU A 58 -8.95 -9.37 11.43
CA GLU A 58 -9.53 -10.31 12.41
C GLU A 58 -8.99 -11.73 12.26
N SER A 59 -8.71 -12.15 11.02
CA SER A 59 -8.23 -13.50 10.74
C SER A 59 -6.73 -13.70 10.99
N HIS A 60 -5.93 -12.62 10.96
CA HIS A 60 -4.47 -12.76 10.84
C HIS A 60 -3.65 -11.86 11.77
N VAL A 61 -4.27 -10.97 12.54
CA VAL A 61 -3.56 -10.07 13.47
C VAL A 61 -2.55 -10.85 14.33
N GLY A 62 -1.33 -10.34 14.42
CA GLY A 62 -0.21 -10.98 15.14
C GLY A 62 0.58 -12.02 14.33
N THR A 63 0.12 -12.42 13.14
CA THR A 63 0.86 -13.34 12.26
C THR A 63 1.94 -12.58 11.50
N VAL A 64 3.18 -13.06 11.52
CA VAL A 64 4.28 -12.40 10.81
C VAL A 64 4.10 -12.53 9.30
N CYS A 65 3.96 -11.40 8.62
CA CYS A 65 3.88 -11.33 7.16
C CYS A 65 4.78 -10.19 6.66
N ARG A 66 5.53 -10.45 5.59
CA ARG A 66 6.30 -9.39 4.93
C ARG A 66 5.36 -8.29 4.44
N GLY A 67 5.74 -7.04 4.67
CA GLY A 67 4.93 -5.87 4.31
C GLY A 67 3.86 -5.48 5.34
N VAL A 68 3.71 -6.23 6.45
CA VAL A 68 2.73 -5.93 7.51
C VAL A 68 3.44 -5.63 8.82
N LYS A 69 3.04 -4.53 9.48
CA LYS A 69 3.50 -4.12 10.82
C LYS A 69 2.29 -3.88 11.71
N TRP A 70 1.90 -4.88 12.48
CA TRP A 70 0.66 -4.87 13.28
C TRP A 70 0.64 -3.84 14.41
N ASP A 71 1.81 -3.47 14.91
CA ASP A 71 2.01 -2.55 16.02
C ASP A 71 2.06 -1.08 15.61
N LYS A 72 2.06 -0.79 14.30
CA LYS A 72 2.21 0.59 13.80
C LYS A 72 0.91 1.40 13.83
N HIS A 73 -0.23 0.75 13.56
CA HIS A 73 -1.53 1.41 13.42
C HIS A 73 -2.65 0.52 13.96
N SER A 74 -3.68 1.14 14.54
CA SER A 74 -4.91 0.48 14.96
C SER A 74 -5.82 0.16 13.76
N LEU A 75 -6.72 -0.81 13.93
CA LEU A 75 -7.71 -1.13 12.90
C LEU A 75 -8.59 0.08 12.56
N SER A 76 -8.97 0.91 13.53
CA SER A 76 -9.79 2.10 13.29
C SER A 76 -9.06 3.14 12.43
N GLU A 77 -7.76 3.34 12.64
CA GLU A 77 -6.96 4.25 11.80
C GLU A 77 -6.84 3.71 10.38
N LEU A 78 -6.57 2.40 10.22
CA LEU A 78 -6.46 1.78 8.91
C LEU A 78 -7.79 1.85 8.14
N ARG A 79 -8.93 1.63 8.81
CA ARG A 79 -10.26 1.80 8.22
C ARG A 79 -10.48 3.23 7.73
N ALA A 80 -10.17 4.23 8.56
CA ALA A 80 -10.27 5.62 8.15
C ALA A 80 -9.39 5.94 6.93
N ALA A 81 -8.14 5.45 6.94
CA ALA A 81 -7.19 5.65 5.85
C ALA A 81 -7.68 5.04 4.53
N VAL A 82 -8.11 3.77 4.51
CA VAL A 82 -8.57 3.12 3.26
C VAL A 82 -9.83 3.78 2.70
N THR A 83 -10.74 4.24 3.56
CA THR A 83 -11.93 4.98 3.14
C THR A 83 -11.57 6.33 2.54
N CYS A 84 -10.58 7.04 3.09
CA CYS A 84 -10.13 8.33 2.57
C CYS A 84 -9.26 8.22 1.30
N ILE A 85 -8.48 7.14 1.15
CA ILE A 85 -7.68 6.85 -0.06
C ILE A 85 -8.59 6.55 -1.26
N GLY A 86 -9.69 5.84 -1.02
CA GLY A 86 -10.62 5.42 -2.06
C GLY A 86 -10.18 4.17 -2.82
N GLY A 87 -11.17 3.39 -3.27
CA GLY A 87 -10.97 2.09 -3.93
C GLY A 87 -10.07 2.13 -5.17
N PRO A 88 -10.30 3.03 -6.16
CA PRO A 88 -9.50 3.05 -7.39
C PRO A 88 -8.00 3.24 -7.16
N CYS A 89 -7.60 4.21 -6.34
CA CYS A 89 -6.18 4.46 -6.08
C CYS A 89 -5.57 3.31 -5.26
N LEU A 90 -6.27 2.83 -4.22
CA LEU A 90 -5.79 1.69 -3.44
C LEU A 90 -5.57 0.45 -4.30
N ALA A 91 -6.48 0.16 -5.24
CA ALA A 91 -6.32 -0.93 -6.18
C ALA A 91 -5.12 -0.74 -7.12
N SER A 92 -4.86 0.47 -7.59
CA SER A 92 -3.66 0.75 -8.39
C SER A 92 -2.37 0.53 -7.60
N ILE A 93 -2.30 1.02 -6.36
CA ILE A 93 -1.14 0.80 -5.47
C ILE A 93 -0.91 -0.70 -5.24
N CYS A 94 -1.97 -1.46 -4.93
CA CYS A 94 -1.87 -2.90 -4.74
C CYS A 94 -1.44 -3.63 -6.02
N ARG A 95 -1.90 -3.20 -7.21
CA ARG A 95 -1.44 -3.76 -8.48
C ARG A 95 0.05 -3.54 -8.67
N ASN A 96 0.51 -2.31 -8.49
CA ASN A 96 1.90 -1.92 -8.70
C ASN A 96 2.86 -2.71 -7.78
N LEU A 97 2.47 -2.85 -6.50
CA LEU A 97 3.20 -3.67 -5.53
C LEU A 97 3.17 -5.16 -5.86
N ALA A 98 2.09 -5.68 -6.45
CA ALA A 98 2.03 -7.08 -6.86
C ALA A 98 2.89 -7.34 -8.10
N GLN A 99 2.94 -6.40 -9.05
CA GLN A 99 3.69 -6.55 -10.29
C GLN A 99 5.20 -6.50 -10.08
N ASP A 100 5.69 -5.64 -9.19
CA ASP A 100 7.12 -5.55 -8.87
C ASP A 100 7.34 -5.09 -7.42
N TYR A 101 7.14 -6.03 -6.48
CA TYR A 101 7.33 -5.73 -5.06
C TYR A 101 8.76 -5.27 -4.76
N ARG A 102 9.77 -5.81 -5.45
CA ARG A 102 11.17 -5.48 -5.19
C ARG A 102 11.40 -3.99 -5.40
N SER A 103 11.02 -3.47 -6.57
CA SER A 103 11.24 -2.07 -6.91
C SER A 103 10.34 -1.12 -6.13
N TRP A 104 9.09 -1.52 -5.87
CA TRP A 104 8.10 -0.63 -5.25
C TRP A 104 8.00 -0.73 -3.74
N SER A 105 8.69 -1.67 -3.09
CA SER A 105 8.68 -1.81 -1.63
C SER A 105 9.34 -0.66 -0.85
N SER A 106 9.97 0.30 -1.55
CA SER A 106 10.61 1.48 -0.94
C SER A 106 10.26 2.77 -1.69
N GLY A 107 10.49 3.91 -1.04
CA GLY A 107 10.29 5.25 -1.63
C GLY A 107 8.86 5.78 -1.63
N MET A 108 7.92 5.10 -0.96
CA MET A 108 6.59 5.65 -0.66
C MET A 108 6.75 6.97 0.13
N PRO A 109 5.91 8.00 -0.10
CA PRO A 109 5.98 9.26 0.63
C PRO A 109 5.88 9.08 2.16
N ASP A 110 6.57 9.95 2.89
CA ASP A 110 6.72 9.85 4.35
C ASP A 110 5.39 9.87 5.12
N LEU A 111 4.46 10.73 4.70
CA LEU A 111 3.22 10.99 5.42
C LEU A 111 2.01 10.64 4.56
N LEU A 112 1.05 9.94 5.15
CA LEU A 112 -0.34 9.90 4.69
C LEU A 112 -1.14 10.83 5.60
N LEU A 113 -1.78 11.84 5.02
CA LEU A 113 -2.72 12.72 5.69
C LEU A 113 -4.11 12.35 5.22
N TRP A 114 -5.09 12.31 6.12
CA TRP A 114 -6.48 12.06 5.76
C TRP A 114 -7.42 12.87 6.63
N ARG A 115 -8.58 13.20 6.10
CA ARG A 115 -9.68 13.79 6.86
C ARG A 115 -11.03 13.42 6.27
N PHE A 116 -12.03 13.44 7.13
CA PHE A 116 -13.43 13.41 6.72
C PHE A 116 -13.97 14.83 6.62
N HIS A 117 -14.85 15.05 5.66
CA HIS A 117 -15.68 16.25 5.55
C HIS A 117 -17.06 16.00 6.19
N ASP A 118 -17.82 17.06 6.41
CA ASP A 118 -19.14 17.02 7.09
C ASP A 118 -20.15 16.09 6.40
N ASN A 119 -19.96 15.78 5.11
CA ASN A 119 -20.78 14.86 4.32
C ASN A 119 -20.24 13.42 4.27
N TYR A 120 -19.37 13.05 5.23
CA TYR A 120 -18.70 11.75 5.30
C TYR A 120 -17.84 11.40 4.08
N ARG A 121 -17.52 12.36 3.21
CA ARG A 121 -16.51 12.17 2.17
C ARG A 121 -15.12 12.21 2.81
N GLY A 122 -14.33 11.19 2.57
CA GLY A 122 -12.93 11.15 2.94
C GLY A 122 -12.06 11.82 1.87
N GLU A 123 -10.99 12.48 2.28
CA GLU A 123 -9.90 12.89 1.40
C GLU A 123 -8.58 12.41 2.01
N ALA A 124 -7.65 12.02 1.15
CA ALA A 124 -6.29 11.66 1.54
C ALA A 124 -5.26 12.41 0.69
N LYS A 125 -4.11 12.69 1.29
CA LYS A 125 -2.93 13.30 0.66
C LYS A 125 -1.68 12.57 1.11
N LEU A 126 -0.77 12.28 0.18
CA LEU A 126 0.55 11.73 0.47
C LEU A 126 1.57 12.86 0.39
N VAL A 127 2.42 12.99 1.39
CA VAL A 127 3.39 14.09 1.48
C VAL A 127 4.78 13.51 1.71
N GLU A 128 5.70 13.91 0.83
CA GLU A 128 7.13 13.63 0.96
C GLU A 128 7.83 14.84 1.58
N VAL A 129 8.48 14.67 2.73
CA VAL A 129 9.10 15.76 3.47
C VAL A 129 10.57 15.86 3.12
N LYS A 130 11.04 17.06 2.79
CA LYS A 130 12.44 17.32 2.47
C LYS A 130 13.02 18.43 3.34
N GLY A 131 14.12 18.11 4.02
CA GLY A 131 14.92 19.11 4.69
C GLY A 131 15.62 20.05 3.69
N PRO A 132 16.28 21.12 4.16
CA PRO A 132 16.83 22.17 3.31
C PRO A 132 17.85 21.70 2.26
N ARG A 133 18.54 20.58 2.52
CA ARG A 133 19.57 20.01 1.64
C ARG A 133 19.14 18.70 1.00
N ASP A 134 17.95 18.21 1.32
CA ASP A 134 17.48 16.92 0.83
C ASP A 134 16.89 17.05 -0.57
N ARG A 135 17.08 15.98 -1.35
CA ARG A 135 16.51 15.85 -2.68
C ARG A 135 15.64 14.60 -2.72
N LEU A 136 14.69 14.59 -3.65
CA LEU A 136 13.95 13.38 -3.97
C LEU A 136 14.90 12.35 -4.57
N SER A 137 14.85 11.12 -4.09
CA SER A 137 15.47 9.99 -4.79
C SER A 137 14.70 9.66 -6.07
N GLU A 138 15.32 8.91 -6.98
CA GLU A 138 14.64 8.45 -8.20
C GLU A 138 13.43 7.56 -7.87
N GLN A 139 13.53 6.71 -6.84
CA GLN A 139 12.40 5.88 -6.40
C GLN A 139 11.24 6.72 -5.85
N GLN A 140 11.53 7.80 -5.10
CA GLN A 140 10.50 8.71 -4.61
C GLN A 140 9.84 9.47 -5.76
N ARG A 141 10.61 9.90 -6.77
CA ARG A 141 10.06 10.51 -7.99
C ARG A 141 9.14 9.55 -8.72
N ALA A 142 9.53 8.29 -8.86
CA ALA A 142 8.70 7.27 -9.49
C ALA A 142 7.37 7.08 -8.73
N TRP A 143 7.40 7.02 -7.40
CA TRP A 143 6.19 6.97 -6.58
C TRP A 143 5.30 8.20 -6.76
N LEU A 144 5.86 9.41 -6.71
CA LEU A 144 5.07 10.62 -6.88
C LEU A 144 4.39 10.68 -8.26
N LEU A 145 5.11 10.35 -9.34
CA LEU A 145 4.55 10.29 -10.69
C LEU A 145 3.42 9.26 -10.79
N PHE A 146 3.66 8.04 -10.30
CA PHE A 146 2.65 6.98 -10.29
C PHE A 146 1.39 7.37 -9.51
N LEU A 147 1.56 8.00 -8.34
CA LEU A 147 0.45 8.43 -7.49
C LEU A 147 -0.38 9.55 -8.16
N MET A 148 0.29 10.52 -8.81
CA MET A 148 -0.39 11.56 -9.60
C MET A 148 -1.19 10.96 -10.75
N ASP A 149 -0.63 9.99 -11.48
CA ASP A 149 -1.32 9.29 -12.58
C ASP A 149 -2.54 8.51 -12.09
N CYS A 150 -2.49 8.00 -10.86
CA CYS A 150 -3.63 7.35 -10.20
C CYS A 150 -4.69 8.35 -9.69
N GLY A 151 -4.49 9.65 -9.87
CA GLY A 151 -5.38 10.70 -9.37
C GLY A 151 -5.26 10.96 -7.86
N PHE A 152 -4.17 10.50 -7.22
CA PHE A 152 -3.95 10.73 -5.80
C PHE A 152 -3.35 12.12 -5.55
N ASN A 153 -3.79 12.77 -4.48
CA ASN A 153 -3.24 14.07 -4.09
C ASN A 153 -1.86 13.87 -3.45
N VAL A 154 -0.81 14.38 -4.09
CA VAL A 154 0.56 14.27 -3.57
C VAL A 154 1.23 15.64 -3.46
N GLU A 155 2.13 15.78 -2.50
CA GLU A 155 2.88 17.02 -2.28
C GLU A 155 4.31 16.75 -1.81
N VAL A 156 5.22 17.66 -2.14
CA VAL A 156 6.57 17.68 -1.57
C VAL A 156 6.65 18.85 -0.60
N CYS A 157 6.73 18.57 0.69
CA CYS A 157 6.84 19.57 1.73
C CYS A 157 8.31 19.89 2.00
N LYS A 158 8.75 21.10 1.62
CA LYS A 158 10.11 21.58 1.90
C LYS A 158 10.13 22.31 3.23
N VAL A 159 10.93 21.82 4.16
CA VAL A 159 11.12 22.43 5.48
C VAL A 159 12.36 23.33 5.44
N SER A 160 12.19 24.59 5.80
CA SER A 160 13.28 25.56 5.98
C SER A 160 13.37 26.02 7.43
N HIS A 161 14.58 26.30 7.90
CA HIS A 161 14.77 27.00 9.17
C HIS A 161 14.29 28.44 9.01
N SER A 162 13.62 28.99 10.03
CA SER A 162 13.44 30.43 10.11
C SER A 162 14.82 31.11 10.19
N PRO A 163 15.05 32.23 9.48
CA PRO A 163 16.24 33.04 9.71
C PRO A 163 16.26 33.46 11.18
N ILE A 164 17.42 33.30 11.84
CA ILE A 164 17.69 33.88 13.17
C ILE A 164 17.88 35.38 13.00
#